data_AF-A0A661JHU1-F1
#
_entry.id   AF-A0A661JHU1-F1
#
_cell.length_a   1.000
_cell.length_b   1.000
_cell.length_c   1.000
_cell.angle_alpha   90.00
_cell.angle_beta   90.00
_cell.angle_gamma   90.00
#
_symmetry.space_group_name_H-M   'P 1'
#
loop_
_entity.id
_entity.type
_entity.pdbx_description
1 polymer ?
#
loop_
_entity_poly.entity_id
_entity_poly.type
_entity_poly.pdbx_seq_one_letter_code
_entity_poly.pdbx_strand_id
1 'polypeptide(L)' 'MRYVYGPVLSRRLGLSLGVDLVPRKVCTYDCIYCQIGRTTLKT' A
#
# COMPACT_ATOMS: atom_id res chain seq x y z
N MET A 1 -12.95 -0.97 -4.64
CA MET A 1 -12.26 0.09 -3.87
C MET A 1 -11.18 -0.48 -2.93
N ARG A 2 -10.44 -1.54 -3.32
CA ARG A 2 -9.42 -2.16 -2.44
C ARG A 2 -7.99 -1.64 -2.72
N TYR A 3 -7.83 -0.99 -3.85
CA TYR A 3 -6.56 -0.48 -4.40
C TYR A 3 -6.61 1.03 -4.63
N VAL A 4 -7.66 1.69 -4.16
CA VAL A 4 -7.89 3.11 -4.40
C VAL A 4 -8.06 3.75 -3.04
N TYR A 5 -7.27 4.77 -2.74
CA TYR A 5 -7.32 5.45 -1.45
C TYR A 5 -7.60 6.94 -1.62
N GLY A 6 -8.59 7.37 -0.84
CA GLY A 6 -8.95 8.77 -0.64
C GLY A 6 -9.45 9.50 -1.88
N PRO A 7 -10.14 10.61 -1.65
CA PRO A 7 -9.85 11.88 -2.27
C PRO A 7 -8.85 12.65 -1.38
N VAL A 8 -7.58 12.68 -1.78
CA VAL A 8 -6.52 13.41 -1.09
C VAL A 8 -6.45 14.84 -1.62
N LEU A 9 -6.50 15.82 -0.71
CA LEU A 9 -6.32 17.22 -1.08
C LEU A 9 -4.90 17.43 -1.63
N SER A 10 -4.83 17.70 -2.94
CA SER A 10 -3.56 17.99 -3.61
C SER A 10 -3.39 19.50 -3.71
N ARG A 11 -2.25 20.01 -3.24
CA ARG A 11 -1.95 21.44 -3.33
C ARG A 11 -1.87 21.95 -4.79
N ARG A 12 -1.65 21.07 -5.77
CA ARG A 12 -1.59 21.42 -7.21
C ARG A 12 -2.89 21.18 -7.95
N LEU A 13 -3.62 20.11 -7.61
CA LEU A 13 -4.76 19.60 -8.38
C LEU A 13 -6.11 19.75 -7.65
N GLY A 14 -6.11 20.27 -6.41
CA GLY A 14 -7.28 20.36 -5.55
C GLY A 14 -7.61 19.01 -4.93
N LEU A 15 -8.08 18.06 -5.74
CA LEU A 15 -8.46 16.71 -5.30
C LEU A 15 -7.74 15.66 -6.14
N SER A 16 -7.16 14.67 -5.49
CA SER A 16 -6.46 13.56 -6.15
C SER A 16 -6.95 12.23 -5.61
N LEU A 17 -7.07 11.23 -6.48
CA LEU A 17 -7.43 9.87 -6.13
C LEU A 17 -6.16 9.02 -6.23
N GLY A 18 -5.73 8.40 -5.14
CA GLY A 18 -4.53 7.55 -5.13
C GLY A 18 -4.87 6.13 -5.55
N VAL A 19 -3.97 5.47 -6.27
CA VAL A 19 -4.07 4.03 -6.59
C VAL A 19 -2.85 3.32 -6.01
N ASP A 20 -3.08 2.27 -5.25
CA ASP A 20 -2.05 1.40 -4.70
C ASP A 20 -2.02 0.08 -5.49
N LEU A 21 -0.91 -0.17 -6.17
CA LEU A 21 -0.66 -1.37 -6.96
C LEU A 21 0.14 -2.42 -6.20
N VAL A 22 0.57 -2.13 -4.96
CA VAL A 22 1.42 -3.03 -4.20
C VAL A 22 0.59 -4.25 -3.77
N PRO A 23 0.97 -5.47 -4.21
CA PRO A 23 0.27 -6.68 -3.79
C PRO A 23 0.57 -6.99 -2.33
N ARG A 24 -0.20 -7.91 -1.73
CA ARG A 24 0.09 -8.41 -0.38
C ARG A 24 1.51 -8.97 -0.33
N LYS A 25 2.24 -8.61 0.72
CA LYS A 25 3.63 -9.05 0.95
C LYS A 25 3.74 -10.58 0.90
N VAL A 26 4.48 -11.07 -0.10
CA VAL A 26 4.98 -12.44 -0.19
C VAL A 26 6.51 -12.33 -0.09
N CYS A 27 7.06 -12.73 1.04
CA CYS A 27 8.48 -12.61 1.32
C CYS A 27 8.93 -13.85 2.09
N THR A 28 10.09 -14.39 1.75
CA THR A 28 10.74 -15.49 2.48
C THR A 28 11.18 -15.08 3.89
N TYR A 29 11.23 -13.77 4.16
CA TYR A 29 11.70 -13.21 5.42
C TYR A 29 10.57 -12.46 6.16
N ASP A 30 10.33 -12.83 7.43
CA ASP A 30 9.30 -12.24 8.28
C ASP A 30 9.81 -10.99 9.02
N CYS A 31 10.23 -9.96 8.26
CA CYS A 31 10.77 -8.73 8.84
C CYS A 31 9.69 -7.86 9.51
N ILE A 32 9.90 -7.52 10.78
CA ILE A 32 9.07 -6.57 11.57
C ILE A 32 9.18 -5.12 11.08
N TYR A 33 10.25 -4.75 10.38
CA TYR A 33 10.48 -3.40 9.85
C TYR A 33 10.13 -3.26 8.36
N CYS A 34 9.31 -4.15 7.82
CA CYS A 34 9.00 -4.10 6.39
C CYS A 34 8.06 -2.93 6.05
N GLN A 35 8.45 -2.12 5.06
CA GLN A 35 7.66 -1.01 4.53
C GLN A 35 6.28 -1.41 4.00
N ILE A 36 6.12 -2.65 3.54
CA ILE A 36 4.86 -3.21 3.02
C ILE A 36 4.00 -3.81 4.16
N GLY A 37 4.57 -3.93 5.36
CA GLY A 37 3.88 -4.46 6.55
C GLY A 37 4.19 -5.93 6.86
N ARG A 38 3.29 -6.56 7.63
CA ARG A 38 3.47 -7.93 8.15
C ARG A 38 3.27 -8.97 7.04
N THR A 39 4.05 -10.04 7.10
CA THR A 39 3.94 -11.14 6.13
C THR A 39 2.66 -11.92 6.38
N THR A 40 1.82 -12.06 5.36
CA THR A 40 0.53 -12.78 5.47
C THR A 40 0.58 -14.22 4.99
N LEU A 41 1.60 -14.57 4.19
CA LEU A 41 1.85 -15.91 3.69
C LEU A 41 3.34 -16.19 3.78
N LYS A 42 3.71 -17.21 4.57
CA LYS A 42 5.08 -17.71 4.67
C LYS A 42 5.23 -18.84 3.65
N THR A 43 6.22 -18.71 2.77
CA THR A 43 6.69 -19.80 1.91
C THR A 43 7.45 -20.83 2.72
#